data_AF-A0A947X9L4-F1
#
_entry.id   AF-A0A947X9L4-F1
#
_cell.length_a   1.000
_cell.length_b   1.000
_cell.length_c   1.000
_cell.angle_alpha   90.00
_cell.angle_beta   90.00
_cell.angle_gamma   90.00
#
_symmetry.space_group_name_H-M   'P 1'
#
loop_
_entity.id
_entity.type
_entity.pdbx_description
1 polymer ?
#
loop_
_entity_poly.entity_id
_entity_poly.type
_entity_poly.pdbx_seq_one_letter_code
_entity_poly.pdbx_strand_id
1 'polypeptide(L)'
;EMIVALAVFSIIIVSMTSITFSIIKAQRKSFALQNSQEVSRYILESMNKEIRMSLINSDSGSGVTVLNITNANSETFDYQFDNSNKRLLRNGQVVSPDNIELTGSFYITKDTFPYQVIVTIVMKVDSTKSKIEQKAEINLQSTISSRL
;
A
#
# COMPACT_ATOMS: atom_id res chain seq x y z
N GLU A 1 -3.39 50.85 -29.95
CA GLU A 1 -3.89 50.39 -28.64
C GLU A 1 -4.60 49.03 -28.71
N MET A 2 -5.54 48.81 -29.66
CA MET A 2 -6.26 47.53 -29.80
C MET A 2 -5.37 46.29 -29.98
N ILE A 3 -4.30 46.37 -30.78
CA ILE A 3 -3.37 45.24 -31.01
C ILE A 3 -2.62 44.86 -29.73
N VAL A 4 -2.25 45.86 -28.91
CA VAL A 4 -1.55 45.64 -27.65
C VAL A 4 -2.50 44.97 -26.64
N ALA A 5 -3.76 45.43 -26.57
CA ALA A 5 -4.78 44.82 -25.74
C ALA A 5 -5.05 43.35 -26.12
N LEU A 6 -5.14 43.05 -27.42
CA LEU A 6 -5.30 41.68 -27.92
C LEU A 6 -4.10 40.79 -27.56
N ALA A 7 -2.88 41.29 -27.73
CA ALA A 7 -1.67 40.53 -27.40
C ALA A 7 -1.62 40.17 -25.91
N VAL A 8 -1.91 41.13 -25.03
CA VAL A 8 -1.96 40.90 -23.57
C VAL A 8 -3.08 39.92 -23.22
N PHE A 9 -4.27 40.07 -23.82
CA PHE A 9 -5.39 39.16 -23.61
C PHE A 9 -5.05 37.72 -24.01
N SER A 10 -4.43 37.51 -25.17
CA SER A 10 -4.00 36.19 -25.62
C SER A 10 -3.00 35.53 -24.66
N ILE A 11 -2.04 36.29 -24.12
CA ILE A 11 -1.07 35.77 -23.13
C ILE A 11 -1.78 35.31 -21.85
N ILE A 12 -2.78 36.07 -21.39
CA ILE A 12 -3.55 35.73 -20.19
C ILE A 12 -4.33 34.42 -20.41
N ILE A 13 -5.02 34.28 -21.54
CA ILE A 13 -5.80 33.07 -21.85
C ILE A 13 -4.92 31.82 -21.95
N VAL A 14 -3.76 31.93 -22.60
CA VAL A 14 -2.79 30.83 -22.70
C VAL A 14 -2.27 30.45 -21.31
N SER A 15 -1.94 31.46 -20.48
CA SER A 15 -1.47 31.24 -19.11
C SER A 15 -2.52 30.57 -18.23
N MET A 16 -3.77 31.02 -18.28
CA MET A 16 -4.89 30.42 -17.55
C MET A 16 -5.13 28.96 -17.95
N THR A 17 -5.03 28.66 -19.25
CA THR A 17 -5.19 27.29 -19.77
C THR A 17 -4.08 26.38 -19.25
N SER A 18 -2.83 26.86 -19.25
CA SER A 18 -1.68 26.12 -18.71
C SER A 18 -1.81 25.83 -17.21
N ILE A 19 -2.26 26.80 -16.43
CA ILE A 19 -2.52 26.63 -14.99
C ILE A 19 -3.62 25.60 -14.78
N THR A 20 -4.72 25.69 -15.54
CA THR A 20 -5.84 24.74 -15.45
C THR A 20 -5.38 23.30 -15.72
N PHE A 21 -4.58 23.08 -16.77
CA PHE A 21 -4.03 21.76 -17.05
C PHE A 21 -3.11 21.25 -15.94
N SER A 22 -2.31 22.13 -15.34
CA SER A 22 -1.45 21.79 -14.21
C SER A 22 -2.27 21.35 -12.98
N ILE A 23 -3.36 22.06 -12.68
CA ILE A 23 -4.28 21.70 -11.60
C ILE A 23 -4.93 20.34 -11.85
N ILE A 24 -5.42 20.08 -13.07
CA ILE A 24 -6.05 18.79 -13.41
C ILE A 24 -5.06 17.63 -13.24
N LYS A 25 -3.81 17.81 -13.66
CA LYS A 25 -2.75 16.80 -13.45
C LYS A 25 -2.50 16.56 -11.96
N ALA A 26 -2.41 17.62 -11.17
CA ALA A 26 -2.21 17.53 -9.72
C ALA A 26 -3.38 16.81 -9.01
N GLN A 27 -4.62 17.13 -9.39
CA GLN A 27 -5.82 16.48 -8.85
C GLN A 27 -5.83 14.97 -9.14
N ARG A 28 -5.54 14.56 -10.38
CA ARG A 28 -5.47 13.13 -10.74
C ARG A 28 -4.44 12.37 -9.92
N LYS A 29 -3.25 12.97 -9.74
CA LYS A 29 -2.21 12.38 -8.88
C LYS A 29 -2.65 12.29 -7.42
N SER A 30 -3.31 13.33 -6.91
CA SER A 30 -3.83 13.36 -5.54
C SER A 30 -4.88 12.26 -5.30
N PHE A 31 -5.80 12.05 -6.25
CA PHE A 31 -6.78 10.97 -6.15
C PHE A 31 -6.14 9.57 -6.16
N ALA A 32 -5.14 9.35 -7.02
CA ALA A 32 -4.40 8.08 -7.06
C ALA A 32 -3.66 7.82 -5.75
N LEU A 33 -3.04 8.86 -5.17
CA LEU A 33 -2.36 8.78 -3.88
C LEU A 33 -3.32 8.49 -2.72
N GLN A 34 -4.45 9.20 -2.65
CA GLN A 34 -5.46 9.01 -1.61
C GLN A 34 -6.02 7.58 -1.64
N ASN A 35 -6.38 7.08 -2.84
CA ASN A 35 -6.88 5.73 -3.00
C ASN A 35 -5.83 4.68 -2.57
N SER A 36 -4.58 4.84 -3.04
CA SER A 36 -3.49 3.93 -2.65
C SER A 36 -3.26 3.96 -1.13
N GLN A 37 -3.33 5.14 -0.52
CA GLN A 37 -3.13 5.31 0.92
C GLN A 37 -4.24 4.64 1.74
N GLU A 38 -5.51 4.82 1.35
CA GLU A 38 -6.66 4.23 2.03
C GLU A 38 -6.63 2.71 1.96
N VAL A 39 -6.43 2.16 0.75
CA VAL A 39 -6.33 0.71 0.55
C VAL A 39 -5.17 0.13 1.35
N SER A 40 -4.01 0.78 1.31
CA SER A 40 -2.83 0.29 2.03
C SER A 40 -3.03 0.31 3.54
N ARG A 41 -3.65 1.36 4.08
CA ARG A 41 -4.01 1.45 5.50
C ARG A 41 -5.00 0.37 5.91
N TYR A 42 -6.02 0.14 5.09
CA TYR A 42 -7.02 -0.89 5.34
C TYR A 42 -6.39 -2.29 5.38
N ILE A 43 -5.57 -2.63 4.38
CA ILE A 43 -4.86 -3.93 4.33
C ILE A 43 -3.96 -4.09 5.56
N LEU A 44 -3.14 -3.08 5.86
CA LEU A 44 -2.22 -3.11 6.99
C LEU A 44 -2.96 -3.27 8.32
N GLU A 45 -4.06 -2.55 8.52
CA GLU A 45 -4.88 -2.64 9.74
C GLU A 45 -5.56 -4.01 9.87
N SER A 46 -6.11 -4.53 8.76
CA SER A 46 -6.71 -5.87 8.74
C SER A 46 -5.68 -6.93 9.13
N MET A 47 -4.48 -6.88 8.53
CA MET A 47 -3.40 -7.81 8.85
C MET A 47 -2.91 -7.64 10.29
N ASN A 48 -2.71 -6.40 10.76
CA ASN A 48 -2.31 -6.12 12.14
C ASN A 48 -3.29 -6.70 13.15
N LYS A 49 -4.60 -6.53 12.91
CA LYS A 49 -5.65 -7.07 13.76
C LYS A 49 -5.63 -8.59 13.78
N GLU A 50 -5.54 -9.22 12.62
CA GLU A 50 -5.48 -10.68 12.51
C GLU A 50 -4.21 -11.22 13.19
N ILE A 51 -3.03 -10.67 12.93
CA ILE A 51 -1.76 -11.10 13.53
C ILE A 51 -1.77 -10.93 15.05
N ARG A 52 -2.32 -9.82 15.57
CA ARG A 52 -2.43 -9.60 17.02
C ARG A 52 -3.29 -10.67 17.71
N MET A 53 -4.29 -11.19 17.01
CA MET A 53 -5.23 -12.20 17.49
C MET A 53 -4.93 -13.62 16.99
N SER A 54 -3.73 -13.86 16.47
CA SER A 54 -3.36 -15.16 15.89
C SER A 54 -2.11 -15.74 16.51
N LEU A 55 -2.04 -17.06 16.57
CA LEU A 55 -0.83 -17.78 16.87
C LEU A 55 0.06 -17.83 15.61
N ILE A 56 1.33 -17.47 15.76
CA ILE A 56 2.28 -17.37 14.65
C ILE A 56 3.01 -18.70 14.49
N ASN A 57 2.54 -19.50 13.54
CA ASN A 57 3.12 -20.81 13.25
C ASN A 57 4.45 -20.71 12.50
N SER A 58 4.62 -19.66 11.68
CA SER A 58 5.84 -19.41 10.91
C SER A 58 7.06 -19.28 11.80
N ASP A 59 8.19 -19.82 11.38
CA ASP A 59 9.46 -19.66 12.09
C ASP A 59 9.97 -18.22 12.07
N SER A 60 10.95 -17.93 12.92
CA SER A 60 11.65 -16.64 12.87
C SER A 60 12.37 -16.52 11.52
N GLY A 61 12.27 -15.34 10.91
CA GLY A 61 12.76 -15.13 9.55
C GLY A 61 12.80 -13.65 9.20
N SER A 62 13.72 -13.28 8.32
CA SER A 62 13.88 -11.91 7.82
C SER A 62 13.53 -11.88 6.34
N GLY A 63 12.62 -10.99 5.95
CA GLY A 63 12.24 -10.83 4.55
C GLY A 63 11.44 -12.00 3.95
N VAL A 64 10.73 -12.77 4.78
CA VAL A 64 9.91 -13.88 4.28
C VAL A 64 8.64 -13.34 3.60
N THR A 65 8.24 -13.92 2.49
CA THR A 65 7.04 -13.47 1.75
C THR A 65 5.76 -14.16 2.20
N VAL A 66 5.87 -15.23 2.98
CA VAL A 66 4.74 -16.01 3.49
C VAL A 66 4.71 -15.93 5.01
N LEU A 67 3.53 -15.74 5.56
CA LEU A 67 3.24 -15.77 6.99
C LEU A 67 2.04 -16.69 7.22
N ASN A 68 2.31 -17.88 7.75
CA ASN A 68 1.32 -18.82 8.25
C ASN A 68 0.90 -18.43 9.68
N ILE A 69 -0.40 -18.29 9.89
CA ILE A 69 -1.02 -17.96 11.19
C ILE A 69 -2.26 -18.81 11.44
N THR A 70 -2.58 -19.03 12.71
CA THR A 70 -3.86 -19.60 13.16
C THR A 70 -4.64 -18.53 13.90
N ASN A 71 -5.81 -18.16 13.38
CA ASN A 71 -6.64 -17.12 13.98
C ASN A 71 -7.38 -17.59 15.24
N ALA A 72 -8.05 -16.65 15.93
CA ALA A 72 -8.87 -16.93 17.10
C ALA A 72 -10.03 -17.93 16.85
N ASN A 73 -10.44 -18.15 15.60
CA ASN A 73 -11.46 -19.13 15.22
C ASN A 73 -10.86 -20.52 14.95
N SER A 74 -9.57 -20.74 15.22
CA SER A 74 -8.84 -21.97 14.91
C SER A 74 -8.68 -22.26 13.40
N GLU A 75 -8.86 -21.25 12.54
CA GLU A 75 -8.60 -21.37 11.11
C GLU A 75 -7.14 -21.04 10.83
N THR A 76 -6.46 -21.93 10.11
CA THR A 76 -5.06 -21.74 9.71
C THR A 76 -4.99 -21.37 8.24
N PHE A 77 -4.25 -20.31 7.93
CA PHE A 77 -4.08 -19.83 6.56
C PHE A 77 -2.77 -19.05 6.40
N ASP A 78 -2.39 -18.89 5.14
CA ASP A 78 -1.19 -18.15 4.74
C ASP A 78 -1.55 -16.76 4.23
N TYR A 79 -0.87 -15.75 4.77
CA TYR A 79 -0.68 -14.51 4.05
C TYR A 79 0.56 -14.63 3.16
N GLN A 80 0.44 -14.20 1.91
CA GLN A 80 1.55 -14.25 0.96
C GLN A 80 1.66 -12.96 0.16
N PHE A 81 2.83 -12.33 0.21
CA PHE A 81 3.23 -11.32 -0.75
C PHE A 81 3.72 -12.02 -2.01
N ASP A 82 2.89 -12.03 -3.05
CA ASP A 82 3.32 -12.43 -4.38
C ASP A 82 3.97 -11.23 -5.05
N ASN A 83 5.27 -11.09 -4.84
CA ASN A 83 6.07 -10.01 -5.41
C ASN A 83 6.20 -10.11 -6.94
N SER A 84 5.87 -11.27 -7.55
CA SER A 84 5.90 -11.46 -8.99
C SER A 84 4.66 -10.87 -9.65
N ASN A 85 3.47 -11.23 -9.13
CA ASN A 85 2.20 -10.69 -9.59
C ASN A 85 1.82 -9.37 -8.89
N LYS A 86 2.65 -8.91 -7.94
CA LYS A 86 2.48 -7.72 -7.11
C LYS A 86 1.11 -7.66 -6.43
N ARG A 87 0.76 -8.76 -5.76
CA ARG A 87 -0.52 -8.93 -5.07
C ARG A 87 -0.33 -9.50 -3.68
N LEU A 88 -1.28 -9.20 -2.80
CA LEU A 88 -1.40 -9.88 -1.51
C LEU A 88 -2.40 -11.02 -1.66
N LEU A 89 -1.99 -12.22 -1.26
CA LEU A 89 -2.85 -13.39 -1.20
C LEU A 89 -3.14 -13.77 0.25
N ARG A 90 -4.33 -14.29 0.47
CA ARG A 90 -4.76 -14.96 1.69
C ARG A 90 -5.26 -16.35 1.29
N ASN A 91 -4.57 -17.40 1.74
CA ASN A 91 -4.87 -18.79 1.39
C ASN A 91 -4.99 -19.03 -0.14
N GLY A 92 -4.07 -18.42 -0.91
CA GLY A 92 -4.08 -18.49 -2.38
C GLY A 92 -5.13 -17.62 -3.09
N GLN A 93 -5.99 -16.91 -2.37
CA GLN A 93 -6.93 -15.96 -2.95
C GLN A 93 -6.40 -14.53 -2.88
N VAL A 94 -6.52 -13.79 -3.98
CA VAL A 94 -6.10 -12.38 -4.03
C VAL A 94 -7.02 -11.54 -3.15
N VAL A 95 -6.44 -10.82 -2.19
CA VAL A 95 -7.15 -9.88 -1.32
C VAL A 95 -6.83 -8.41 -1.62
N SER A 96 -5.74 -8.14 -2.35
CA SER A 96 -5.41 -6.80 -2.84
C SER A 96 -6.29 -6.44 -4.05
N PRO A 97 -6.84 -5.21 -4.13
CA PRO A 97 -7.65 -4.80 -5.26
C PRO A 97 -6.83 -4.57 -6.54
N ASP A 98 -7.46 -4.74 -7.71
CA ASP A 98 -6.78 -4.72 -9.03
C ASP A 98 -6.20 -3.35 -9.45
N ASN A 99 -6.56 -2.28 -8.76
CA ASN A 99 -6.11 -0.92 -9.06
C ASN A 99 -4.81 -0.53 -8.34
N ILE A 100 -4.26 -1.42 -7.51
CA ILE A 100 -2.95 -1.26 -6.88
C ILE A 100 -2.06 -2.47 -7.14
N GLU A 101 -0.76 -2.22 -7.17
CA GLU A 101 0.29 -3.22 -7.10
C GLU A 101 0.83 -3.20 -5.67
N LEU A 102 1.02 -4.36 -5.08
CA LEU A 102 1.45 -4.50 -3.70
C LEU A 102 2.58 -5.52 -3.62
N THR A 103 3.71 -5.09 -3.04
CA THR A 103 4.87 -5.93 -2.78
C THR A 103 5.25 -5.80 -1.32
N GLY A 104 5.93 -6.79 -0.76
CA GLY A 104 6.26 -6.74 0.65
C GLY A 104 6.99 -7.95 1.18
N SER A 105 7.24 -7.92 2.47
CA SER A 105 7.86 -8.98 3.23
C SER A 105 7.49 -8.89 4.70
N PHE A 106 7.57 -10.02 5.39
CA PHE A 106 7.45 -10.15 6.82
C PHE A 106 8.81 -10.35 7.45
N TYR A 107 8.97 -9.82 8.66
CA TYR A 107 10.11 -10.07 9.53
C TYR A 107 9.55 -10.59 10.85
N ILE A 108 9.88 -11.82 11.18
CA ILE A 108 9.30 -12.56 12.30
C ILE A 108 10.42 -12.78 13.32
N THR A 109 10.21 -12.28 14.53
CA THR A 109 11.11 -12.48 15.66
C THR A 109 10.33 -13.20 16.75
N LYS A 110 10.79 -14.39 17.14
CA LYS A 110 10.28 -15.11 18.30
C LYS A 110 11.31 -15.02 19.42
N ASP A 111 10.93 -14.41 20.52
CA ASP A 111 11.69 -14.45 21.76
C ASP A 111 11.20 -15.61 22.64
N THR A 112 12.13 -16.26 23.32
CA THR A 112 11.86 -17.36 24.24
C THR A 112 11.56 -16.89 25.66
N PHE A 113 11.96 -15.68 26.06
CA PHE A 113 11.65 -15.14 27.39
C PHE A 113 11.66 -13.60 27.48
N PRO A 114 10.52 -12.94 27.75
CA PRO A 114 9.16 -13.50 27.77
C PRO A 114 8.79 -14.05 26.39
N TYR A 115 8.01 -15.15 26.33
CA TYR A 115 7.57 -15.68 25.04
C TYR A 115 6.76 -14.62 24.31
N GLN A 116 7.35 -14.07 23.25
CA GLN A 116 6.76 -12.99 22.48
C GLN A 116 7.09 -13.20 21.01
N VAL A 117 6.06 -13.17 20.17
CA VAL A 117 6.25 -13.17 18.73
C VAL A 117 5.96 -11.78 18.19
N ILE A 118 6.97 -11.17 17.59
CA ILE A 118 6.91 -9.87 16.94
C ILE A 118 6.95 -10.10 15.43
N VAL A 119 5.96 -9.54 14.73
CA VAL A 119 5.90 -9.55 13.27
C VAL A 119 5.99 -8.11 12.78
N THR A 120 6.98 -7.82 11.96
CA THR A 120 7.07 -6.58 11.20
C THR A 120 6.63 -6.85 9.77
N ILE A 121 5.59 -6.15 9.34
CA ILE A 121 5.10 -6.12 7.97
C ILE A 121 5.75 -4.93 7.28
N VAL A 122 6.45 -5.16 6.17
CA VAL A 122 6.94 -4.10 5.29
C VAL A 122 6.26 -4.27 3.95
N MET A 123 5.56 -3.24 3.48
CA MET A 123 4.86 -3.27 2.21
C MET A 123 5.08 -1.98 1.42
N LYS A 124 5.17 -2.15 0.11
CA LYS A 124 5.20 -1.08 -0.88
C LYS A 124 3.97 -1.21 -1.76
N VAL A 125 3.26 -0.10 -1.92
CA VAL A 125 2.06 -0.02 -2.75
C VAL A 125 2.25 1.00 -3.85
N ASP A 126 2.00 0.56 -5.08
CA ASP A 126 2.08 1.37 -6.29
C ASP A 126 0.73 1.43 -7.00
N SER A 127 0.32 2.59 -7.51
CA SER A 127 -0.92 2.71 -8.28
C SER A 127 -0.73 2.14 -9.72
N THR A 128 -1.46 1.07 -10.08
CA THR A 128 -1.27 0.32 -11.34
C THR A 128 -1.68 1.07 -12.60
N LYS A 129 -2.65 1.99 -12.49
CA LYS A 129 -3.36 2.60 -13.66
C LYS A 129 -2.95 4.04 -13.99
N SER A 130 -1.94 4.57 -13.29
CA SER A 130 -1.49 5.94 -13.49
C SER A 130 -0.40 6.03 -14.55
N LYS A 131 -0.43 7.07 -15.41
CA LYS A 131 0.75 7.47 -16.21
C LYS A 131 1.93 7.62 -15.26
N ILE A 132 3.18 7.42 -15.72
CA ILE A 132 4.39 7.49 -14.88
C ILE A 132 4.40 8.78 -14.02
N GLU A 133 3.99 9.91 -14.59
CA GLU A 133 3.88 11.22 -13.91
C GLU A 133 2.86 11.26 -12.73
N GLN A 134 1.93 10.32 -12.71
CA GLN A 134 0.80 10.22 -11.78
C GLN A 134 0.90 9.00 -10.86
N LYS A 135 1.97 8.19 -10.98
CA LYS A 135 2.19 7.06 -10.08
C LYS A 135 2.35 7.57 -8.65
N ALA A 136 1.58 6.97 -7.76
CA ALA A 136 1.73 7.12 -6.33
C ALA A 136 2.46 5.86 -5.82
N GLU A 137 3.54 6.09 -5.08
CA GLU A 137 4.29 5.07 -4.36
C GLU A 137 4.14 5.35 -2.86
N ILE A 138 3.80 4.33 -2.09
CA ILE A 138 3.67 4.42 -0.63
C ILE A 138 4.40 3.24 -0.02
N ASN A 139 5.37 3.54 0.84
CA ASN A 139 6.08 2.54 1.65
C ASN A 139 5.51 2.59 3.08
N LEU A 140 5.11 1.42 3.59
CA LEU A 140 4.52 1.28 4.91
C LEU A 140 5.23 0.17 5.68
N GLN A 141 5.33 0.39 6.98
CA GLN A 141 5.85 -0.58 7.91
C GLN A 141 4.99 -0.58 9.17
N SER A 142 4.64 -1.77 9.65
CA SER A 142 3.98 -1.95 10.95
C SER A 142 4.66 -3.08 11.70
N THR A 143 4.91 -2.87 12.99
CA THR A 143 5.43 -3.90 13.89
C THR A 143 4.38 -4.21 14.93
N ILE A 144 3.98 -5.48 15.01
CA ILE A 144 2.92 -5.96 15.89
C ILE A 144 3.43 -7.14 16.71
N SER A 145 3.12 -7.15 18.01
CA SER A 145 3.29 -8.35 18.84
C SER A 145 2.01 -9.16 18.79
N SER A 146 2.13 -10.47 18.59
CA SER A 146 1.04 -11.39 18.91
C SER A 146 0.79 -11.39 20.42
N ARG A 147 -0.46 -11.65 20.82
CA ARG A 147 -0.93 -11.71 22.22
C ARG A 147 -1.40 -13.10 22.65
N LEU A 148 -1.32 -14.09 21.75
CA LEU A 148 -1.69 -15.48 22.00
C LEU A 148 -0.46 -16.36 22.23
#